data_AF-A0A7X1NLG5-F1
#
_entry.id   AF-A0A7X1NLG5-F1
#
_cell.length_a   1.000
_cell.length_b   1.000
_cell.length_c   1.000
_cell.angle_alpha   90.00
_cell.angle_beta   90.00
_cell.angle_gamma   90.00
#
_symmetry.space_group_name_H-M   'P 1'
#
loop_
_entity.id
_entity.type
_entity.pdbx_description
1 polymer ?
#
loop_
_entity_poly.entity_id
_entity_poly.type
_entity_poly.pdbx_seq_one_letter_code
_entity_poly.pdbx_strand_id
1 'polypeptide(L)'
;MARRRASPGIYPTDVSDEEWSFAAPYLTLMDEAAPQRKYELREMFNALRWIVRAGAPWRMMPNNFPPWELVYQQTQRWLQAGCFENMVCDLRSIIRVAQGRQGQPSAVI
;
A
#
# COMPACT_ATOMS: atom_id res chain seq x y z
N MET A 1 -0.90 18.32 24.27
CA MET A 1 -1.15 17.20 23.34
C MET A 1 -0.11 17.24 22.23
N ALA A 2 0.98 16.47 22.37
CA ALA A 2 2.06 16.45 21.40
C ALA A 2 1.66 15.57 20.21
N ARG A 3 1.56 16.16 19.01
CA ARG A 3 1.45 15.41 17.75
C ARG A 3 2.68 14.49 17.67
N ARG A 4 2.49 13.17 17.69
CA ARG A 4 3.54 12.22 17.31
C ARG A 4 3.94 12.58 15.87
N ARG A 5 5.14 13.11 15.71
CA ARG A 5 5.74 13.32 14.40
C ARG A 5 6.11 11.91 13.90
N ALA A 6 5.49 11.46 12.81
CA ALA A 6 5.88 10.24 12.13
C ALA A 6 7.41 10.29 11.91
N SER A 7 8.13 9.26 12.37
CA SER A 7 9.56 9.14 12.06
C SER A 7 9.71 9.12 10.54
N PRO A 8 10.62 9.91 9.94
CA PRO A 8 10.85 9.81 8.51
C PRO A 8 11.35 8.40 8.23
N GLY A 9 10.65 7.69 7.34
CA GLY A 9 11.12 6.40 6.83
C GLY A 9 12.50 6.52 6.20
N ILE A 10 13.18 5.39 6.02
CA ILE A 10 14.53 5.33 5.45
C ILE A 10 14.51 5.89 4.03
N TYR A 11 13.41 5.71 3.30
CA TYR A 11 13.22 6.25 1.96
C TYR A 11 12.12 7.32 1.91
N PRO A 12 12.27 8.34 1.04
CA PRO A 12 11.19 9.30 0.77
C PRO A 12 9.89 8.66 0.23
N THR A 13 9.96 7.41 -0.22
CA THR A 13 8.83 6.62 -0.72
C THR A 13 8.09 5.87 0.37
N ASP A 14 8.62 5.84 1.60
CA ASP A 14 8.02 5.10 2.69
C ASP A 14 6.68 5.71 3.08
N VAL A 15 5.72 4.83 3.35
CA VAL A 15 4.35 5.19 3.70
C VAL A 15 4.29 5.84 5.09
N SER A 16 3.57 6.95 5.21
CA SER A 16 3.28 7.55 6.52
C SER A 16 2.37 6.64 7.36
N ASP A 17 2.26 6.92 8.66
CA ASP A 17 1.35 6.16 9.53
C ASP A 17 -0.13 6.35 9.10
N GLU A 18 -0.50 7.55 8.66
CA GLU A 18 -1.84 7.83 8.16
C GLU A 18 -2.13 7.12 6.83
N GLU A 19 -1.21 7.20 5.87
CA GLU A 19 -1.32 6.48 4.60
C GLU A 19 -1.38 4.96 4.82
N TRP A 20 -0.59 4.44 5.77
CA TRP A 20 -0.60 3.03 6.12
C TRP A 20 -1.92 2.62 6.74
N SER A 21 -2.46 3.41 7.68
CA SER A 21 -3.76 3.13 8.29
C SER A 21 -4.88 3.05 7.26
N PHE A 22 -4.78 3.82 6.17
CA PHE A 22 -5.72 3.72 5.05
C PHE A 22 -5.47 2.49 4.17
N ALA A 23 -4.21 2.18 3.85
CA ALA A 23 -3.87 1.09 2.93
C ALA A 23 -3.98 -0.30 3.56
N ALA A 24 -3.67 -0.43 4.86
CA ALA A 24 -3.56 -1.71 5.56
C ALA A 24 -4.78 -2.62 5.40
N PRO A 25 -6.04 -2.16 5.56
CA PRO A 25 -7.22 -3.02 5.45
C PRO A 25 -7.37 -3.72 4.10
N TYR A 26 -6.89 -3.11 3.01
CA TYR A 26 -6.92 -3.71 1.67
C TYR A 26 -5.78 -4.71 1.46
N LEU A 27 -4.63 -4.46 2.08
CA LEU A 27 -3.41 -5.23 1.87
C LEU A 27 -3.29 -6.44 2.80
N THR A 28 -4.03 -6.47 3.91
CA THR A 28 -4.14 -7.59 4.84
C THR A 28 -5.06 -8.68 4.27
N LEU A 29 -4.57 -9.40 3.26
CA LEU A 29 -5.28 -10.55 2.65
C LEU A 29 -5.28 -11.79 3.55
N MET A 30 -4.41 -11.83 4.55
CA MET A 30 -4.26 -12.92 5.52
C MET A 30 -4.07 -12.32 6.91
N ASP A 31 -4.47 -13.10 7.93
CA ASP A 31 -4.25 -12.76 9.33
C ASP A 31 -2.77 -12.47 9.61
N GLU A 32 -2.50 -11.50 10.49
CA GLU A 32 -1.14 -11.19 10.96
C GLU A 32 -0.47 -12.39 11.65
N ALA A 33 -1.26 -13.24 12.31
CA ALA A 33 -0.77 -14.45 12.98
C ALA A 33 -0.45 -15.61 12.01
N ALA A 34 -0.65 -15.44 10.70
CA ALA A 34 -0.40 -16.51 9.73
C ALA A 34 1.10 -16.84 9.68
N PRO A 35 1.50 -18.12 9.91
CA PRO A 35 2.91 -18.52 9.96
C PRO A 35 3.67 -18.32 8.64
N GLN A 36 2.95 -18.13 7.53
CA GLN A 36 3.50 -17.82 6.22
C GLN A 36 4.00 -16.36 6.11
N ARG A 37 3.65 -15.48 7.05
CA ARG A 37 4.00 -14.07 7.05
C ARG A 37 5.36 -13.85 7.73
N LYS A 38 6.43 -13.94 6.93
CA LYS A 38 7.81 -13.77 7.42
C LYS A 38 8.25 -12.30 7.56
N TYR A 39 7.62 -11.38 6.83
CA TYR A 39 7.94 -9.94 6.87
C TYR A 39 6.67 -9.13 7.06
N GLU A 40 6.81 -7.94 7.64
CA GLU A 40 5.71 -7.02 7.82
C GLU A 40 5.16 -6.52 6.48
N LEU A 41 3.83 -6.49 6.33
CA LEU A 41 3.21 -6.02 5.08
C LEU A 41 3.54 -4.55 4.81
N ARG A 42 3.75 -3.74 5.87
CA ARG A 42 4.18 -2.35 5.71
C ARG A 42 5.55 -2.26 5.04
N GLU A 43 6.49 -3.12 5.42
CA GLU A 43 7.81 -3.18 4.81
C GLU A 43 7.75 -3.67 3.37
N MET A 44 6.94 -4.71 3.10
CA MET A 44 6.71 -5.19 1.74
C MET A 44 6.06 -4.08 0.87
N PHE A 45 5.14 -3.31 1.43
CA PHE A 45 4.49 -2.20 0.72
C PHE A 45 5.44 -1.03 0.47
N ASN A 46 6.31 -0.69 1.42
CA ASN A 46 7.37 0.30 1.22
C ASN A 46 8.35 -0.11 0.12
N ALA A 47 8.75 -1.39 0.10
CA ALA A 47 9.60 -1.94 -0.96
C ALA A 47 8.94 -1.83 -2.34
N LEU A 48 7.65 -2.16 -2.42
CA LEU A 48 6.86 -1.98 -3.64
C LEU A 48 6.79 -0.51 -4.07
N ARG A 49 6.47 0.41 -3.15
CA ARG A 49 6.43 1.86 -3.42
C ARG A 49 7.78 2.37 -3.94
N TRP A 50 8.88 1.89 -3.37
CA TRP A 50 10.22 2.21 -3.84
C TRP A 50 10.43 1.72 -5.28
N ILE A 51 10.10 0.46 -5.59
CA ILE A 51 10.22 -0.10 -6.96
C ILE A 51 9.41 0.71 -7.97
N VAL A 52 8.15 1.00 -7.66
CA VAL A 52 7.25 1.75 -8.55
C VAL A 52 7.78 3.17 -8.80
N ARG A 53 8.33 3.82 -7.77
CA ARG A 53 8.90 5.16 -7.91
C ARG A 53 10.24 5.16 -8.66
N ALA A 54 11.11 4.20 -8.38
CA ALA A 54 12.44 4.11 -8.96
C ALA A 54 12.40 3.63 -10.42
N GLY A 55 11.41 2.83 -10.80
CA GLY A 55 11.34 2.18 -12.11
C GLY A 55 12.48 1.19 -12.35
N ALA A 56 13.14 0.73 -11.29
CA ALA A 56 14.32 -0.11 -11.35
C ALA A 56 13.94 -1.60 -11.52
N PRO A 57 14.81 -2.42 -12.12
CA PRO A 57 14.66 -3.87 -12.09
C PRO A 57 14.57 -4.40 -10.66
N TRP A 58 13.72 -5.39 -10.41
CA TRP A 58 13.53 -5.98 -9.08
C TRP A 58 14.83 -6.44 -8.40
N ARG A 59 15.78 -6.96 -9.17
CA ARG A 59 17.10 -7.41 -8.66
C ARG A 59 17.99 -6.28 -8.17
N MET A 60 17.68 -5.03 -8.49
CA MET A 60 18.39 -3.84 -8.01
C MET A 60 17.77 -3.24 -6.75
N MET A 61 16.76 -3.90 -6.18
CA MET A 61 16.14 -3.44 -4.94
C MET A 61 17.16 -3.38 -3.80
N PRO A 62 17.15 -2.32 -2.97
CA PRO A 62 18.05 -2.21 -1.83
C PRO A 62 17.96 -3.41 -0.87
N ASN A 63 19.11 -3.84 -0.34
CA ASN A 63 19.23 -5.04 0.51
C ASN A 63 18.61 -4.89 1.91
N ASN A 64 18.24 -3.69 2.32
CA ASN A 64 17.54 -3.43 3.59
C ASN A 64 16.02 -3.66 3.48
N PHE A 65 15.48 -3.89 2.28
CA PHE A 65 14.12 -4.37 2.10
C PHE A 65 14.04 -5.89 2.22
N PRO A 66 12.83 -6.46 2.43
CA PRO A 66 12.62 -7.90 2.27
C PRO A 66 13.12 -8.40 0.89
N PRO A 67 13.51 -9.68 0.74
CA PRO A 67 13.98 -10.22 -0.54
C PRO A 67 13.01 -9.93 -1.68
N TRP A 68 13.55 -9.49 -2.83
CA TRP A 68 12.75 -9.01 -3.97
C TRP A 68 11.79 -10.08 -4.49
N GLU A 69 12.14 -11.36 -4.40
CA GLU A 69 11.27 -12.48 -4.80
C GLU A 69 9.98 -12.50 -3.98
N LEU A 70 10.09 -12.25 -2.67
CA LEU A 70 8.95 -12.26 -1.76
C LEU A 70 8.09 -11.01 -1.92
N VAL A 71 8.74 -9.84 -2.10
CA VAL A 71 8.01 -8.59 -2.41
C VAL A 71 7.25 -8.73 -3.73
N TYR A 72 7.88 -9.31 -4.75
CA TYR A 72 7.24 -9.58 -6.04
C TYR A 72 6.05 -10.52 -5.89
N GLN A 73 6.22 -11.66 -5.23
CA GLN A 73 5.12 -12.63 -5.01
C GLN A 73 3.96 -12.00 -4.25
N GLN A 74 4.23 -11.24 -3.19
CA GLN A 74 3.18 -10.57 -2.43
C GLN A 74 2.48 -9.50 -3.27
N THR A 75 3.22 -8.74 -4.08
CA THR A 75 2.67 -7.75 -5.02
C THR A 75 1.71 -8.42 -6.00
N GLN A 76 2.08 -9.58 -6.56
CA GLN A 76 1.20 -10.35 -7.45
C GLN A 76 -0.09 -10.79 -6.73
N ARG A 77 -0.01 -11.21 -5.46
CA ARG A 77 -1.20 -11.56 -4.67
C ARG A 77 -2.13 -10.36 -4.48
N TRP A 78 -1.58 -9.19 -4.16
CA TRP A 78 -2.37 -7.96 -4.02
C TRP A 78 -3.05 -7.55 -5.32
N LEU A 79 -2.34 -7.64 -6.45
CA LEU A 79 -2.88 -7.34 -7.78
C LEU A 79 -4.00 -8.33 -8.16
N GLN A 80 -3.79 -9.63 -7.96
CA GLN A 80 -4.80 -10.66 -8.25
C GLN A 80 -6.05 -10.51 -7.39
N ALA A 81 -5.90 -10.04 -6.15
CA ALA A 81 -7.02 -9.76 -5.25
C ALA A 81 -7.71 -8.41 -5.51
N GLY A 82 -7.23 -7.61 -6.48
CA GLY A 82 -7.81 -6.31 -6.81
C GLY A 82 -7.65 -5.25 -5.70
N CYS A 83 -6.64 -5.38 -4.85
CA CYS A 83 -6.49 -4.54 -3.65
C CYS A 83 -6.34 -3.05 -4.02
N PHE A 84 -5.60 -2.75 -5.08
CA PHE A 84 -5.32 -1.39 -5.50
C PHE A 84 -6.52 -0.75 -6.20
N GLU A 85 -7.26 -1.53 -6.98
CA GLU A 85 -8.50 -1.12 -7.61
C GLU A 85 -9.54 -0.73 -6.56
N ASN A 86 -9.72 -1.59 -5.54
CA ASN A 86 -10.61 -1.31 -4.42
C ASN A 86 -10.20 -0.04 -3.66
N MET A 87 -8.90 0.09 -3.35
CA MET A 87 -8.35 1.27 -2.68
C MET A 87 -8.59 2.56 -3.47
N VAL A 88 -8.40 2.53 -4.80
CA VAL A 88 -8.64 3.70 -5.68
C VAL A 88 -10.13 4.03 -5.78
N CYS A 89 -11.00 3.03 -5.86
CA CYS A 89 -12.45 3.21 -5.87
C CYS A 89 -12.92 3.92 -4.59
N ASP A 90 -12.52 3.42 -3.42
CA ASP A 90 -12.92 3.99 -2.14
C ASP A 90 -12.33 5.40 -1.93
N LEU A 91 -11.08 5.62 -2.31
CA LEU A 91 -10.47 6.95 -2.26
C LEU A 91 -11.22 7.95 -3.15
N ARG A 92 -11.62 7.56 -4.36
CA ARG A 92 -12.43 8.40 -5.26
C ARG A 92 -13.78 8.73 -4.63
N SER A 93 -14.44 7.77 -4.00
CA SER A 93 -15.71 8.00 -3.30
C SER A 93 -15.55 8.98 -2.13
N ILE A 94 -14.50 8.84 -1.32
CA ILE A 94 -14.19 9.77 -0.22
C ILE A 94 -13.97 11.19 -0.75
N ILE A 95 -13.17 11.37 -1.80
CA ILE A 95 -12.90 12.69 -2.40
C ILE A 95 -14.18 13.31 -2.97
N ARG A 96 -15.06 12.52 -3.61
CA ARG A 96 -16.35 13.04 -4.13
C ARG A 96 -17.26 13.53 -3.03
N VAL A 97 -17.39 12.76 -1.94
CA VAL A 97 -18.21 13.15 -0.78
C VAL A 97 -17.67 14.41 -0.14
N ALA A 98 -16.34 14.53 0.02
CA ALA A 98 -15.69 15.73 0.53
C ALA A 98 -15.94 16.97 -0.35
N GLN A 99 -16.17 16.78 -1.65
CA GLN A 99 -16.53 17.84 -2.60
C GLN A 99 -18.04 18.12 -2.67
N GLY A 100 -18.85 17.54 -1.78
CA GLY A 100 -20.31 17.72 -1.77
C GLY A 100 -21.04 17.01 -2.92
N ARG A 101 -20.40 16.02 -3.57
CA ARG A 101 -20.98 15.23 -4.66
C ARG A 101 -21.40 13.85 -4.15
N GLN A 102 -22.36 13.22 -4.83
CA GLN A 102 -22.73 11.82 -4.53
C GLN A 102 -21.51 10.88 -4.70
N GLY A 103 -21.40 9.91 -3.79
CA GLY A 103 -20.21 9.07 -3.61
C GLY A 103 -19.93 8.08 -4.75
N GLN A 104 -20.94 7.72 -5.54
CA GLN A 104 -20.78 6.94 -6.77
C GLN A 104 -20.99 7.86 -7.99
N PRO A 105 -20.24 7.66 -9.09
CA PRO A 105 -20.58 8.33 -10.34
C PRO A 105 -21.98 7.89 -10.77
N SER A 106 -22.83 8.84 -11.21
CA SER A 106 -24.02 8.49 -11.98
C SER A 106 -23.54 7.67 -13.17
N ALA A 107 -23.96 6.41 -13.26
CA ALA A 107 -23.64 5.55 -14.39
C ALA A 107 -24.07 6.28 -15.67
N VAL A 108 -23.13 6.46 -16.60
CA VAL A 108 -23.45 6.81 -17.99
C VAL A 108 -23.95 5.50 -18.62
N ILE A 109 -25.21 5.51 -19.05
CA ILE A 109 -25.81 4.46 -19.90
C ILE A 109 -25.28 4.63 -21.33
#